data_AF-A0A421CNA5-F1
#
_entry.id   AF-A0A421CNA5-F1
#
_cell.length_a   1.000
_cell.length_b   1.000
_cell.length_c   1.000
_cell.angle_alpha   90.00
_cell.angle_beta   90.00
_cell.angle_gamma   90.00
#
_symmetry.space_group_name_H-M   'P 1'
#
loop_
_entity.id
_entity.type
_entity.pdbx_description
1 polymer ?
#
loop_
_entity_poly.entity_id
_entity_poly.type
_entity_poly.pdbx_seq_one_letter_code
_entity_poly.pdbx_strand_id
1 'polypeptide(L)'
;MTRLLFSVQEMINLDSGGIVIPKLEKMLVDLFSREPALEPFGDAEIDRVFRNAFDTYALNADSILRYAARRGKRQEMIEYLTSQKLT
;
A
#
# COMPACT_ATOMS: atom_id res chain seq x y z
N MET A 1 18.74 -10.52 11.59
CA MET A 1 18.75 -9.06 11.42
C MET A 1 18.88 -8.66 9.94
N THR A 2 18.19 -9.35 9.02
CA THR A 2 18.41 -9.22 7.55
C THR A 2 17.12 -8.98 6.77
N ARG A 3 15.95 -9.08 7.41
CA ARG A 3 14.64 -9.01 6.75
C ARG A 3 14.23 -7.59 6.35
N LEU A 4 14.70 -6.58 7.08
CA LEU A 4 14.38 -5.17 6.83
C LEU A 4 15.05 -4.65 5.55
N LEU A 5 16.36 -4.88 5.38
CA LEU A 5 17.12 -4.47 4.19
C LEU A 5 16.59 -5.11 2.89
N PHE A 6 16.30 -6.41 2.92
CA PHE A 6 15.73 -7.11 1.75
C PHE A 6 14.32 -6.61 1.39
N SER A 7 13.53 -6.27 2.40
CA SER A 7 12.19 -5.70 2.25
C SER A 7 12.22 -4.28 1.64
N VAL A 8 13.20 -3.45 2.02
CA VAL A 8 13.37 -2.09 1.48
C VAL A 8 13.75 -2.12 0.00
N GLN A 9 14.63 -3.03 -0.42
CA GLN A 9 15.07 -3.12 -1.82
C GLN A 9 13.91 -3.41 -2.79
N GLU A 10 12.93 -4.23 -2.40
CA GLU A 10 11.72 -4.49 -3.21
C GLU A 10 10.71 -3.34 -3.23
N MET A 11 10.85 -2.34 -2.34
CA MET A 11 9.96 -1.18 -2.28
C MET A 11 10.33 -0.08 -3.28
N ILE A 12 11.55 -0.14 -3.84
CA ILE A 12 12.13 0.93 -4.66
C ILE A 12 11.87 0.63 -6.13
N ASN A 13 11.11 1.50 -6.81
CA ASN A 13 11.22 1.65 -8.25
C ASN A 13 12.14 2.86 -8.52
N LEU A 14 13.27 2.61 -9.18
CA LEU A 14 14.14 3.64 -9.74
C LEU A 14 13.54 4.14 -11.05
N ASP A 15 13.16 5.42 -11.13
CA ASP A 15 13.77 6.40 -12.05
C ASP A 15 13.06 7.76 -11.97
N SER A 16 13.73 8.73 -11.35
CA SER A 16 13.47 10.19 -11.43
C SER A 16 14.66 10.91 -10.78
N GLY A 17 15.82 10.94 -11.43
CA GLY A 17 16.94 11.80 -11.03
C GLY A 17 17.59 11.50 -9.66
N GLY A 18 17.54 10.26 -9.18
CA GLY A 18 18.11 9.86 -7.88
C GLY A 18 17.14 9.92 -6.69
N ILE A 19 15.89 10.31 -6.92
CA ILE A 19 14.84 10.27 -5.89
C ILE A 19 14.15 8.91 -5.91
N VAL A 20 14.10 8.26 -4.74
CA VAL A 20 13.44 6.97 -4.55
C VAL A 20 11.95 7.19 -4.35
N ILE A 21 11.14 6.64 -5.26
CA ILE A 21 9.68 6.72 -5.19
C ILE A 21 9.13 5.31 -4.85
N PRO A 22 8.28 5.18 -3.81
CA PRO A 22 7.63 3.92 -3.50
C PRO A 22 6.61 3.53 -4.57
N LYS A 23 6.40 2.23 -4.77
CA LYS A 23 5.31 1.74 -5.62
C LYS A 23 3.94 2.19 -5.10
N LEU A 24 2.98 2.36 -6.00
CA LEU A 24 1.62 2.75 -5.66
C LEU A 24 0.97 1.78 -4.66
N GLU A 25 1.16 0.46 -4.82
CA GLU A 25 0.68 -0.54 -3.87
C GLU A 25 1.19 -0.30 -2.45
N LYS A 26 2.44 0.14 -2.32
CA LYS A 26 3.00 0.49 -1.01
C LYS A 26 2.34 1.76 -0.46
N MET A 27 2.18 2.79 -1.28
CA MET A 27 1.53 4.04 -0.86
C MET A 27 0.11 3.80 -0.37
N LEU A 28 -0.65 2.92 -1.03
CA LEU A 28 -1.98 2.51 -0.62
C LEU A 28 -1.97 1.82 0.76
N VAL A 29 -1.01 0.93 1.00
CA VAL A 29 -0.86 0.28 2.32
C VAL A 29 -0.46 1.28 3.40
N ASP A 30 0.42 2.22 3.10
CA ASP A 30 0.86 3.24 4.05
C ASP A 30 -0.31 4.17 4.42
N LEU A 31 -1.18 4.52 3.46
CA LEU A 31 -2.44 5.26 3.68
C LEU A 31 -3.40 4.45 4.55
N PHE A 32 -3.65 3.18 4.22
CA PHE A 32 -4.53 2.31 4.99
C PHE A 32 -4.04 2.11 6.43
N SER A 33 -2.72 1.97 6.62
CA SER A 33 -2.11 1.74 7.92
C SER A 33 -2.14 2.98 8.82
N ARG A 34 -2.61 4.13 8.30
CA ARG A 34 -2.67 5.42 8.99
C ARG A 34 -1.33 5.79 9.63
N GLU A 35 -0.26 5.73 8.83
CA GLU A 35 1.03 6.29 9.25
C GLU A 35 0.82 7.72 9.77
N PRO A 36 1.57 8.23 10.76
CA PRO A 36 1.22 9.47 11.47
C PRO A 36 0.92 10.69 10.58
N ALA A 37 1.60 10.81 9.44
CA ALA A 37 1.37 11.89 8.47
C ALA A 37 0.05 11.77 7.68
N LEU A 38 -0.58 10.60 7.72
CA LEU A 38 -1.78 10.20 6.97
C LEU A 38 -2.99 9.93 7.90
N GLU A 39 -2.83 10.10 9.22
CA GLU A 39 -3.92 10.04 10.19
C GLU A 39 -5.11 10.98 9.87
N PRO A 40 -4.92 12.19 9.28
CA PRO A 40 -6.04 13.08 9.00
C PRO A 40 -7.03 12.56 7.94
N PHE A 41 -6.68 11.54 7.16
CA PHE A 41 -7.57 10.99 6.13
C PHE A 41 -8.68 10.14 6.75
N GLY A 42 -9.92 10.49 6.46
CA GLY A 42 -11.09 9.73 6.88
C GLY A 42 -11.32 8.48 6.04
N ASP A 43 -12.12 7.54 6.56
CA ASP A 43 -12.41 6.27 5.87
C ASP A 43 -12.99 6.48 4.47
N ALA A 44 -13.86 7.48 4.30
CA ALA A 44 -14.45 7.82 3.00
C ALA A 44 -13.42 8.30 1.96
N GLU A 45 -12.32 8.92 2.39
CA GLU A 45 -11.25 9.38 1.50
C GLU A 45 -10.35 8.21 1.11
N ILE A 46 -9.97 7.37 2.09
CA ILE A 46 -9.21 6.14 1.85
C ILE A 46 -9.95 5.27 0.83
N ASP A 47 -11.25 5.06 1.04
CA ASP A 47 -12.14 4.34 0.13
C ASP A 47 -12.13 4.87 -1.30
N ARG A 48 -12.17 6.20 -1.46
CA ARG A 48 -12.11 6.83 -2.79
C ARG A 48 -10.74 6.63 -3.45
N VAL A 49 -9.66 6.79 -2.69
CA VAL A 49 -8.30 6.59 -3.19
C VAL A 49 -8.10 5.15 -3.67
N PHE A 50 -8.51 4.17 -2.86
CA PHE A 50 -8.41 2.76 -3.22
C PHE A 50 -9.24 2.43 -4.46
N ARG A 51 -10.52 2.81 -4.52
CA ARG A 51 -11.36 2.59 -5.71
C ARG A 51 -10.75 3.19 -6.97
N ASN A 52 -10.39 4.48 -6.92
CA ASN A 52 -9.79 5.16 -8.06
C ASN A 52 -8.49 4.48 -8.51
N ALA A 53 -7.65 4.03 -7.57
CA ALA A 53 -6.39 3.38 -7.89
C ALA A 53 -6.58 2.03 -8.57
N PHE A 54 -7.50 1.20 -8.08
CA PHE A 54 -7.84 -0.09 -8.69
C PHE A 54 -8.56 0.06 -10.04
N ASP A 55 -9.37 1.11 -10.21
CA ASP A 55 -10.06 1.41 -11.48
C ASP A 55 -9.08 1.94 -12.55
N THR A 56 -8.02 2.65 -12.14
CA THR A 56 -7.10 3.35 -13.06
C THR A 56 -5.85 2.56 -13.39
N TYR A 57 -5.32 1.78 -12.44
CA TYR A 57 -4.01 1.14 -12.56
C TYR A 57 -4.11 -0.39 -12.41
N ALA A 58 -3.24 -1.10 -13.12
CA ALA A 58 -3.07 -2.54 -12.93
C ALA A 58 -2.28 -2.82 -11.65
N LEU A 59 -2.97 -2.87 -10.51
CA LEU A 59 -2.38 -3.12 -9.20
C LEU A 59 -2.17 -4.61 -8.93
N ASN A 60 -1.07 -4.94 -8.25
CA ASN A 60 -0.80 -6.30 -7.82
C ASN A 60 -1.26 -6.53 -6.37
N ALA A 61 -2.36 -7.25 -6.19
CA ALA A 61 -2.94 -7.55 -4.88
C ALA A 61 -1.94 -8.29 -3.96
N ASP A 62 -1.16 -9.25 -4.47
CA ASP A 62 -0.14 -9.95 -3.66
C ASP A 62 0.93 -9.00 -3.13
N SER A 63 1.26 -7.94 -3.88
CA SER A 63 2.19 -6.90 -3.43
C SER A 63 1.58 -6.03 -2.35
N ILE A 64 0.32 -5.59 -2.49
CA ILE A 64 -0.41 -4.90 -1.43
C ILE A 64 -0.44 -5.76 -0.16
N LEU A 65 -0.81 -7.03 -0.27
CA LEU A 65 -0.88 -7.97 0.83
C LEU A 65 0.47 -8.23 1.49
N ARG A 66 1.54 -8.34 0.69
CA ARG A 66 2.93 -8.46 1.18
C ARG A 66 3.35 -7.20 1.95
N TYR A 67 3.03 -6.01 1.46
CA TYR A 67 3.34 -4.76 2.15
C TYR A 67 2.51 -4.61 3.44
N ALA A 68 1.22 -4.95 3.42
CA ALA A 68 0.37 -4.94 4.62
C ALA A 68 0.88 -5.91 5.69
N ALA A 69 1.38 -7.09 5.29
CA ALA A 69 1.98 -8.05 6.22
C ALA A 69 3.21 -7.49 6.95
N ARG A 70 4.03 -6.67 6.28
CA ARG A 70 5.19 -6.01 6.90
C ARG A 70 4.78 -5.00 7.97
N ARG A 71 3.55 -4.48 7.91
CA ARG A 71 2.93 -3.59 8.91
C ARG A 71 2.11 -4.34 9.97
N GLY A 72 2.05 -5.68 9.92
CA GLY A 72 1.17 -6.47 10.79
C GLY A 72 -0.32 -6.37 10.43
N LYS A 73 -0.66 -5.80 9.27
CA LYS A 73 -2.02 -5.48 8.82
C LYS A 73 -2.56 -6.39 7.72
N ARG A 74 -1.95 -7.57 7.54
CA ARG A 74 -2.28 -8.48 6.43
C ARG A 74 -3.76 -8.86 6.40
N GLN A 75 -4.28 -9.26 7.56
CA GLN A 75 -5.65 -9.79 7.68
C GLN A 75 -6.69 -8.67 7.49
N GLU A 76 -6.48 -7.53 8.15
CA GLU A 76 -7.30 -6.32 7.98
C GLU A 76 -7.35 -5.86 6.51
N MET A 77 -6.22 -5.94 5.80
CA MET A 77 -6.18 -5.61 4.37
C MET A 77 -6.97 -6.60 3.51
N ILE A 78 -6.93 -7.91 3.81
CA ILE A 78 -7.76 -8.90 3.08
C ILE A 78 -9.24 -8.56 3.26
N GLU A 79 -9.66 -8.33 4.49
CA GLU A 79 -11.04 -7.99 4.85
C GLU A 79 -11.47 -6.70 4.16
N TYR A 80 -10.61 -5.69 4.16
CA TYR A 80 -10.85 -4.42 3.48
C TYR A 80 -11.04 -4.60 1.97
N LEU A 81 -10.08 -5.23 1.28
CA LEU A 81 -10.15 -5.42 -0.18
C LEU A 81 -11.40 -6.26 -0.57
N THR A 82 -11.73 -7.28 0.22
CA THR A 82 -12.93 -8.11 0.00
C THR A 82 -14.21 -7.30 0.19
N SER A 83 -14.31 -6.51 1.28
CA SER A 83 -15.49 -5.70 1.57
C SER A 83 -15.73 -4.59 0.54
N GLN A 84 -14.65 -4.02 -0.01
CA GLN A 84 -14.69 -3.03 -1.08
C GLN A 84 -14.86 -3.65 -2.48
N LYS A 85 -14.85 -4.99 -2.60
CA LYS A 85 -14.92 -5.74 -3.87
C LYS A 85 -13.81 -5.38 -4.86
N LEU A 86 -12.61 -5.12 -4.34
CA LEU A 86 -11.43 -4.76 -5.15
C LEU A 86 -10.64 -5.98 -5.62
N THR A 87 -10.88 -7.14 -5.01
CA THR A 87 -10.33 -8.46 -5.33
C THR A 87 -11.34 -9.53 -4.95
#